data_AF-A0A9P0ZFP8-F1
#
_entry.id   AF-A0A9P0ZFP8-F1
#
_cell.length_a   1.000
_cell.length_b   1.000
_cell.length_c   1.000
_cell.angle_alpha   90.00
_cell.angle_beta   90.00
_cell.angle_gamma   90.00
#
_symmetry.space_group_name_H-M   'P 1'
#
loop_
_entity.id
_entity.type
_entity.pdbx_description
1 polymer ?
#
loop_
_entity_poly.entity_id
_entity_poly.type
_entity_poly.pdbx_seq_one_letter_code
_entity_poly.pdbx_strand_id
1 'polypeptide(L)'
;MEADGGDMPVQFGTSAAIAIPKRASHQAVTRRSQYIADLLDISLLGQMTLIPYNTGNHWVLVAIDMAAEMIYYLDSLGGIPSKDLEEIMNQGVTINHAQKSKKRLNLKWVRVMCPKQT
;
A
#
# COMPACT_ATOMS: atom_id res chain seq x y z
N MET A 1 9.06 -8.47 30.18
CA MET A 1 7.91 -7.68 29.71
C MET A 1 7.31 -8.46 28.57
N GLU A 2 6.23 -9.17 28.86
CA GLU A 2 5.44 -9.84 27.84
C GLU A 2 4.87 -8.77 26.89
N ALA A 3 4.94 -9.03 25.59
CA ALA A 3 4.30 -8.20 24.59
C ALA A 3 2.80 -8.33 24.82
N ASP A 4 2.22 -7.30 25.45
CA ASP A 4 0.78 -7.13 25.55
C ASP A 4 0.19 -7.27 24.14
N GLY A 5 -0.77 -8.18 23.99
CA GLY A 5 -1.44 -8.51 22.73
C GLY A 5 -2.39 -7.39 22.30
N GLY A 6 -1.92 -6.14 22.31
CA GLY A 6 -2.65 -4.98 21.82
C GLY A 6 -2.81 -5.08 20.31
N ASP A 7 -4.05 -5.03 19.85
CA ASP A 7 -4.40 -5.01 18.44
C ASP A 7 -3.48 -4.05 17.68
N MET A 8 -2.79 -4.55 16.65
CA MET A 8 -2.02 -3.69 15.75
C MET A 8 -2.99 -2.65 15.19
N PRO A 9 -2.77 -1.34 15.46
CA PRO A 9 -3.69 -0.34 14.98
C PRO A 9 -3.69 -0.38 13.45
N VAL A 10 -4.87 -0.16 12.87
CA VAL A 10 -5.06 -0.16 11.41
C VAL A 10 -5.62 1.19 10.99
N GLN A 11 -5.22 1.65 9.82
CA GLN A 11 -5.93 2.73 9.11
C GLN A 11 -6.31 2.28 7.71
N PHE A 12 -7.30 2.96 7.14
CA PHE A 12 -7.81 2.66 5.81
C PHE A 12 -7.55 3.83 4.85
N GLY A 13 -6.98 3.50 3.69
CA GLY A 13 -6.96 4.36 2.53
C GLY A 13 -8.23 4.20 1.69
N THR A 14 -8.55 5.22 0.91
CA THR A 14 -9.73 5.24 0.04
C THR A 14 -9.38 4.74 -1.35
N SER A 15 -10.09 3.72 -1.85
CA SER A 15 -9.89 3.17 -3.21
C SER A 15 -10.03 4.22 -4.31
N ALA A 16 -10.97 5.17 -4.17
CA ALA A 16 -11.18 6.24 -5.13
C ALA A 16 -9.94 7.13 -5.33
N ALA A 17 -9.11 7.28 -4.30
CA ALA A 17 -7.91 8.11 -4.39
C ALA A 17 -6.78 7.45 -5.18
N ILE A 18 -6.81 6.13 -5.33
CA ILE A 18 -5.82 5.35 -6.11
C ILE A 18 -6.44 4.63 -7.32
N ALA A 19 -7.69 4.94 -7.67
CA ALA A 19 -8.40 4.28 -8.77
C ALA A 19 -7.64 4.39 -10.10
N ILE A 20 -7.79 3.37 -10.95
CA ILE A 20 -7.20 3.36 -12.29
C ILE A 20 -7.75 4.55 -13.09
N PRO A 21 -6.87 5.43 -13.62
CA PRO A 21 -7.32 6.61 -14.33
C PRO A 21 -7.90 6.22 -15.69
N LYS A 22 -8.88 6.99 -16.17
CA LYS A 22 -9.43 6.83 -17.53
C LYS A 22 -8.37 7.01 -18.63
N ARG A 23 -7.34 7.81 -18.36
CA ARG A 23 -6.18 8.01 -19.22
C ARG A 23 -4.92 7.93 -18.38
N ALA A 24 -4.01 7.04 -18.75
CA ALA A 24 -2.71 6.94 -18.11
C ALA A 24 -1.90 8.22 -18.38
N SER A 25 -1.34 8.82 -17.33
CA SER A 25 -0.44 9.96 -17.43
C SER A 25 0.50 9.98 -16.24
N HIS A 26 1.68 10.58 -16.42
CA HIS A 26 2.62 10.79 -15.33
C HIS A 26 1.96 11.56 -14.17
N GLN A 27 1.14 12.57 -14.47
CA GLN A 27 0.44 13.34 -13.45
C GLN A 27 -0.56 12.47 -12.64
N ALA A 28 -1.23 11.51 -13.30
CA ALA A 28 -2.12 10.58 -12.62
C ALA A 28 -1.36 9.64 -11.68
N VAL A 29 -0.18 9.17 -12.09
CA VAL A 29 0.73 8.40 -11.22
C VAL A 29 1.16 9.27 -10.04
N THR A 30 1.75 10.44 -10.28
CA THR A 30 2.24 11.36 -9.23
C THR A 30 1.16 11.67 -8.19
N ARG A 31 -0.06 12.01 -8.61
CA ARG A 31 -1.15 12.34 -7.67
C ARG A 31 -1.51 11.17 -6.76
N ARG A 32 -1.57 9.96 -7.31
CA ARG A 32 -1.92 8.74 -6.55
C ARG A 32 -0.78 8.32 -5.62
N SER A 33 0.47 8.41 -6.09
CA SER A 33 1.66 8.21 -5.27
C SER A 33 1.72 9.20 -4.10
N GLN A 34 1.44 10.48 -4.35
CA GLN A 34 1.42 11.50 -3.30
C GLN A 34 0.34 11.21 -2.24
N TYR A 35 -0.86 10.79 -2.67
CA TYR A 35 -1.90 10.39 -1.73
C TYR A 35 -1.44 9.27 -0.79
N ILE A 36 -0.73 8.26 -1.31
CA ILE A 36 -0.16 7.19 -0.50
C ILE A 36 0.88 7.77 0.49
N ALA A 37 1.74 8.68 0.05
CA ALA A 37 2.73 9.31 0.91
C ALA A 37 2.08 10.11 2.07
N ASP A 38 1.03 10.87 1.77
CA ASP A 38 0.29 11.67 2.74
C ASP A 38 -0.45 10.77 3.75
N LEU A 39 -1.04 9.67 3.29
CA LEU A 39 -1.66 8.66 4.15
C LEU A 39 -0.62 8.01 5.09
N LEU A 40 0.56 7.71 4.58
CA LEU A 40 1.68 7.18 5.37
C LEU A 40 2.28 8.21 6.33
N ASP A 41 2.08 9.51 6.08
CA ASP A 41 2.61 10.55 6.94
C ASP A 41 1.84 10.65 8.26
N ILE A 42 0.50 10.58 8.16
CA ILE A 42 -0.42 10.61 9.31
C ILE A 42 -0.55 9.27 10.05
N SER A 43 0.16 8.24 9.58
CA SER A 43 0.19 6.91 10.18
C SER A 43 0.95 6.90 11.51
N LEU A 44 0.39 6.26 12.53
CA LEU A 44 1.12 5.99 13.78
C LEU A 44 2.24 4.97 13.54
N LEU A 45 3.31 5.06 14.32
CA LEU A 45 4.41 4.09 14.26
C LEU A 45 3.87 2.68 14.61
N GLY A 46 4.16 1.69 13.76
CA GLY A 46 3.65 0.32 13.92
C GLY A 46 2.18 0.12 13.53
N GLN A 47 1.52 1.15 12.98
CA GLN A 47 0.19 1.04 12.38
C GLN A 47 0.27 0.47 10.97
N MET A 48 -0.64 -0.44 10.63
CA MET A 48 -0.76 -0.97 9.27
C MET A 48 -1.74 -0.14 8.45
N THR A 49 -1.36 0.18 7.21
CA THR A 49 -2.20 0.94 6.27
C THR A 49 -2.81 0.00 5.25
N LEU A 50 -4.14 -0.11 5.25
CA LEU A 50 -4.91 -0.97 4.36
C LEU A 50 -5.57 -0.14 3.25
N ILE A 51 -5.35 -0.50 1.99
CA ILE A 51 -5.92 0.22 0.85
C ILE A 51 -6.57 -0.78 -0.13
N PRO A 52 -7.90 -0.77 -0.26
CA PRO A 52 -8.57 -1.56 -1.29
C PRO A 52 -8.27 -0.94 -2.67
N TYR A 53 -7.96 -1.78 -3.64
CA TYR A 53 -7.68 -1.38 -5.02
C TYR A 53 -8.57 -2.17 -5.97
N ASN A 54 -9.20 -1.47 -6.91
CA ASN A 54 -9.98 -2.11 -7.96
C ASN A 54 -9.12 -2.19 -9.23
N THR A 55 -8.87 -3.40 -9.71
CA THR A 55 -8.08 -3.67 -10.93
C THR A 55 -8.86 -3.42 -12.23
N GLY A 56 -10.08 -2.92 -12.13
CA GLY A 56 -11.04 -2.66 -13.22
C GLY A 56 -12.29 -3.54 -13.11
N ASN A 57 -12.12 -4.80 -12.71
CA ASN A 57 -13.19 -5.80 -12.58
C ASN A 57 -13.05 -6.68 -11.34
N HIS A 58 -12.02 -6.47 -10.54
CA HIS A 58 -11.70 -7.31 -9.39
C HIS A 58 -11.13 -6.44 -8.26
N TRP A 59 -11.45 -6.81 -7.02
CA TRP A 59 -10.99 -6.11 -5.83
C TRP A 59 -9.84 -6.87 -5.19
N VAL A 60 -8.78 -6.14 -4.89
CA VAL A 60 -7.62 -6.63 -4.15
C VAL A 60 -7.36 -5.70 -2.97
N LEU A 61 -6.62 -6.18 -1.98
CA LEU A 61 -6.24 -5.39 -0.82
C LEU A 61 -4.73 -5.26 -0.78
N VAL A 62 -4.25 -4.04 -0.55
CA VAL A 62 -2.84 -3.80 -0.26
C VAL A 62 -2.70 -3.38 1.19
N ALA A 63 -1.77 -3.99 1.92
CA ALA A 63 -1.39 -3.56 3.26
C ALA A 63 0.04 -3.05 3.27
N ILE A 64 0.32 -1.96 3.97
CA ILE A 64 1.65 -1.38 4.10
C ILE A 64 2.04 -1.39 5.58
N ASP A 65 3.19 -1.98 5.86
CA ASP A 65 3.87 -1.92 7.16
C ASP A 65 5.20 -1.17 6.97
N MET A 66 5.20 0.10 7.39
CA MET A 66 6.38 0.95 7.29
C MET A 66 7.47 0.61 8.30
N ALA A 67 7.14 -0.09 9.39
CA ALA A 67 8.15 -0.54 10.36
C ALA A 67 8.94 -1.74 9.82
N ALA A 68 8.26 -2.63 9.09
CA ALA A 68 8.88 -3.77 8.42
C ALA A 68 9.42 -3.46 7.01
N GLU A 69 9.13 -2.27 6.46
CA GLU A 69 9.38 -1.91 5.06
C GLU A 69 8.75 -2.92 4.08
N MET A 70 7.50 -3.33 4.35
CA MET A 70 6.79 -4.33 3.56
C MET A 70 5.48 -3.82 2.98
N ILE A 71 5.20 -4.26 1.75
CA ILE A 71 3.90 -4.16 1.10
C ILE A 71 3.35 -5.58 0.94
N TYR A 72 2.20 -5.83 1.52
CA TYR A 72 1.47 -7.08 1.37
C TYR A 72 0.40 -6.93 0.31
N TYR A 73 0.38 -7.84 -0.65
CA TYR A 73 -0.63 -7.91 -1.70
C TYR A 73 -1.53 -9.11 -1.45
N LEU A 74 -2.82 -8.83 -1.24
CA LEU A 74 -3.85 -9.83 -0.99
C LEU A 74 -4.80 -9.87 -2.19
N ASP A 75 -4.82 -11.01 -2.88
CA ASP A 75 -5.68 -11.24 -4.03
C ASP A 75 -6.33 -12.62 -3.92
N SER A 76 -7.66 -12.64 -3.73
CA SER A 76 -8.48 -13.85 -3.62
C SER A 76 -8.56 -14.68 -4.91
N LEU A 77 -8.11 -14.14 -6.06
CA LEU A 77 -7.91 -14.90 -7.30
C LEU A 77 -6.47 -15.41 -7.45
N GLY A 78 -5.55 -15.04 -6.55
CA GLY A 78 -4.17 -15.48 -6.55
C GLY A 78 -3.31 -14.84 -7.65
N GLY A 79 -3.70 -13.68 -8.17
CA GLY A 79 -2.95 -12.91 -9.15
C GLY A 79 -1.70 -12.23 -8.58
N ILE A 80 -1.18 -11.29 -9.38
CA ILE A 80 -0.04 -10.43 -9.05
C ILE A 80 -0.47 -8.96 -9.19
N PRO A 81 0.14 -8.04 -8.43
CA PRO A 81 -0.15 -6.63 -8.57
C PRO A 81 0.14 -6.14 -10.01
N SER A 82 -0.65 -5.19 -10.48
CA SER A 82 -0.42 -4.55 -11.77
C SER A 82 0.80 -3.64 -11.70
N LYS A 83 1.46 -3.39 -12.84
CA LYS A 83 2.58 -2.43 -12.90
C LYS A 83 2.19 -1.04 -12.42
N ASP A 84 0.97 -0.60 -12.73
CA ASP A 84 0.41 0.67 -12.26
C ASP A 84 0.32 0.71 -10.72
N LEU A 85 -0.21 -0.36 -10.11
CA LEU A 85 -0.31 -0.47 -8.66
C LEU A 85 1.08 -0.52 -8.00
N GLU A 86 2.00 -1.32 -8.54
CA GLU A 86 3.38 -1.38 -8.05
C GLU A 86 4.05 -0.01 -8.11
N GLU A 87 3.89 0.70 -9.24
CA GLU A 87 4.50 2.01 -9.46
C GLU A 87 3.99 3.05 -8.44
N ILE A 88 2.67 3.20 -8.28
CA ILE A 88 2.12 4.19 -7.35
C ILE A 88 2.50 3.89 -5.89
N MET A 89 2.52 2.61 -5.50
CA MET A 89 2.86 2.20 -4.13
C MET A 89 4.34 2.39 -3.84
N ASN A 90 5.22 1.96 -4.75
CA ASN A 90 6.66 2.15 -4.60
C ASN A 90 7.03 3.63 -4.53
N GLN A 91 6.44 4.46 -5.40
CA GLN A 91 6.66 5.91 -5.37
C GLN A 91 6.13 6.54 -4.09
N GLY A 92 4.91 6.21 -3.66
CA GLY A 92 4.31 6.76 -2.46
C GLY A 92 5.11 6.45 -1.20
N VAL A 93 5.53 5.19 -1.04
CA VAL A 93 6.40 4.78 0.07
C VAL A 93 7.77 5.48 0.00
N THR A 94 8.35 5.61 -1.20
CA THR A 94 9.64 6.29 -1.38
C THR A 94 9.56 7.77 -1.00
N ILE A 95 8.49 8.47 -1.41
CA ILE A 95 8.26 9.88 -1.06
C ILE A 95 8.18 10.04 0.47
N ASN A 96 7.35 9.23 1.14
CA ASN A 96 7.20 9.27 2.59
C ASN A 96 8.52 8.94 3.31
N HIS A 97 9.20 7.87 2.90
CA HIS A 97 10.47 7.46 3.50
C HIS A 97 11.54 8.55 3.36
N ALA A 98 11.68 9.18 2.18
CA ALA A 98 12.66 10.23 1.93
C ALA A 98 12.46 11.48 2.81
N GLN A 99 11.21 11.76 3.21
CA GLN A 99 10.89 12.85 4.14
C GLN A 99 11.30 12.52 5.58
N LYS A 100 11.19 11.26 5.99
CA LYS A 100 11.42 10.82 7.38
C LYS A 100 12.85 10.32 7.65
N SER A 101 13.56 9.85 6.63
CA SER A 101 14.85 9.17 6.80
C SER A 101 15.77 9.33 5.59
N LYS A 102 17.06 9.51 5.85
CA LYS A 102 18.14 9.49 4.83
C LYS A 102 18.69 8.09 4.56
N LYS A 103 18.22 7.07 5.28
CA LYS A 103 18.67 5.67 5.07
C LYS A 103 18.16 5.15 3.73
N ARG A 104 18.76 4.06 3.26
CA ARG A 104 18.26 3.37 2.06
C ARG A 104 17.03 2.54 2.45
N LEU A 105 15.89 2.82 1.81
CA LEU A 105 14.68 2.00 1.89
C LEU A 105 14.93 0.62 1.25
N ASN A 106 14.54 -0.45 1.94
CA ASN A 106 14.60 -1.83 1.47
C ASN A 106 13.20 -2.44 1.37
N LEU A 107 12.34 -1.79 0.58
CA LEU A 107 10.95 -2.15 0.41
C LEU A 107 10.77 -3.55 -0.21
N LYS A 108 9.97 -4.40 0.43
CA LYS A 108 9.68 -5.76 -0.05
C LYS A 108 8.20 -5.95 -0.32
N TRP A 109 7.90 -6.64 -1.42
CA TRP A 109 6.54 -7.09 -1.73
C TRP A 109 6.34 -8.52 -1.27
N VAL A 110 5.24 -8.76 -0.56
CA VAL A 110 4.83 -10.07 -0.08
C VAL A 110 3.45 -10.39 -0.65
N ARG A 111 3.36 -11.46 -1.44
CA ARG A 111 2.06 -11.99 -1.88
C ARG A 111 1.50 -12.86 -0.76
N VAL A 112 0.34 -12.50 -0.25
CA VAL A 112 -0.29 -13.20 0.87
C VAL A 112 -1.24 -14.27 0.32
N MET A 113 -1.08 -15.49 0.82
CA MET A 113 -2.06 -16.55 0.57
C MET A 113 -3.35 -16.22 1.32
N CYS A 114 -4.45 -16.05 0.59
CA CYS A 114 -5.76 -15.76 1.14
C CYS A 114 -6.81 -16.77 0.65
N PRO A 115 -7.96 -16.89 1.34
CA PRO A 115 -9.07 -17.70 0.86
C PRO A 115 -9.46 -17.34 -0.57
N LYS A 116 -9.59 -18.36 -1.43
CA LYS A 116 -9.88 -18.15 -2.84
C LYS A 116 -11.35 -17.83 -3.05
N GLN A 117 -11.65 -16.80 -3.84
CA GLN A 117 -13.01 -16.54 -4.27
C GLN A 117 -13.41 -17.53 -5.38
N THR A 118 -14.65 -18.01 -5.32
CA THR A 118 -15.24 -19.00 -6.23
C THR A 118 -16.24 -18.37 -7.17
#